data_AF-A0A519ISD7-F1
#
_entry.id   AF-A0A519ISD7-F1
#
_cell.length_a   1.000
_cell.length_b   1.000
_cell.length_c   1.000
_cell.angle_alpha   90.00
_cell.angle_beta   90.00
_cell.angle_gamma   90.00
#
_symmetry.space_group_name_H-M   'P 1'
#
loop_
_entity.id
_entity.type
_entity.pdbx_description
1 polymer ?
#
loop_
_entity_poly.entity_id
_entity_poly.type
_entity_poly.pdbx_seq_one_letter_code
_entity_poly.pdbx_strand_id
1 'polypeptide(L)'
;MTTLIDNPSAEHIRLMLNAGAQPAQQGWLARARLNPAAASTVYPLLLNAAAANARSSPEQAGRFSDQITMVLGKLLNRCPTDLADWKEIDRLVEQGARVRGVFDNQAFSETNLAVYALRCPDGFQALLQRGLPLDANYPYPDYAGKRQDTPLLMYVTVLLEDYPPQPSTLKAMLTQHNNANMRPACKGCNLLSPLEMALQAGHVDVVKVLLDFGADPNDPNKDGRPAFIRALVSNNVEMLEVMNAKRKLDVNRVDKKSISMLAWANCLGAKEAAAWLAREGAVSQGEALCQKR
;
A
#
# COMPACT_ATOMS: atom_id res chain seq x y z
N MET A 1 -36.71 -10.49 10.51
CA MET A 1 -35.92 -9.24 10.58
C MET A 1 -34.95 -9.10 9.41
N THR A 2 -34.26 -10.16 8.97
CA THR A 2 -33.35 -10.12 7.80
C THR A 2 -34.06 -9.65 6.52
N THR A 3 -35.23 -10.22 6.21
CA THR A 3 -36.06 -9.85 5.04
C THR A 3 -36.63 -8.43 5.04
N LEU A 4 -36.73 -7.78 6.21
CA LEU A 4 -37.33 -6.43 6.36
C LEU A 4 -36.36 -5.30 6.01
N ILE A 5 -35.06 -5.53 6.13
CA ILE A 5 -34.03 -4.55 5.75
C ILE A 5 -33.73 -4.65 4.26
N ASP A 6 -33.92 -5.83 3.69
CA ASP A 6 -33.70 -6.10 2.27
C ASP A 6 -34.86 -5.58 1.40
N ASN A 7 -36.04 -5.31 2.01
CA ASN A 7 -37.16 -4.63 1.37
C ASN A 7 -37.86 -3.62 2.32
N PRO A 8 -37.23 -2.46 2.61
CA PRO A 8 -37.60 -1.67 3.77
C PRO A 8 -38.60 -0.55 3.45
N SER A 9 -39.69 -0.46 4.22
CA SER A 9 -40.45 0.79 4.33
C SER A 9 -39.86 1.65 5.45
N ALA A 10 -39.65 2.94 5.19
CA ALA A 10 -39.16 3.89 6.19
C ALA A 10 -40.06 3.94 7.43
N GLU A 11 -41.36 3.73 7.25
CA GLU A 11 -42.36 3.70 8.32
C GLU A 11 -42.17 2.51 9.26
N HIS A 12 -41.98 1.30 8.72
CA HIS A 12 -41.71 0.11 9.54
C HIS A 12 -40.40 0.23 10.31
N ILE A 13 -39.37 0.83 9.72
CA ILE A 13 -38.10 1.10 10.41
C ILE A 13 -38.30 2.07 11.57
N ARG A 14 -39.08 3.15 11.39
CA ARG A 14 -39.43 4.07 12.47
C ARG A 14 -40.19 3.37 13.61
N LEU A 15 -41.16 2.52 13.29
CA LEU A 15 -41.89 1.74 14.29
C LEU A 15 -40.95 0.84 15.10
N MET A 16 -40.01 0.15 14.45
CA MET A 16 -39.02 -0.68 15.14
C MET A 16 -38.09 0.14 16.04
N LEU A 17 -37.59 1.27 15.57
CA LEU A 17 -36.75 2.17 16.36
C LEU A 17 -37.51 2.69 17.60
N ASN A 18 -38.78 3.10 17.43
CA ASN A 18 -39.64 3.56 18.52
C ASN A 18 -39.94 2.44 19.53
N ALA A 19 -39.98 1.18 19.07
CA ALA A 19 -40.11 0.00 19.93
C ALA A 19 -38.80 -0.41 20.63
N GLY A 20 -37.73 0.37 20.50
CA GLY A 20 -36.44 0.14 21.17
C GLY A 20 -35.46 -0.74 20.39
N ALA A 21 -35.71 -1.02 19.10
CA ALA A 21 -34.76 -1.75 18.27
C ALA A 21 -33.43 -0.99 18.17
N GLN A 22 -32.32 -1.73 18.26
CA GLN A 22 -30.99 -1.17 18.16
C GLN A 22 -30.38 -1.50 16.78
N PRO A 23 -30.20 -0.50 15.88
CA PRO A 23 -29.60 -0.69 14.55
C PRO A 23 -28.19 -1.28 14.58
N ALA A 24 -27.55 -1.24 15.74
CA ALA A 24 -26.23 -1.79 15.97
C ALA A 24 -26.17 -3.33 15.91
N GLN A 25 -27.26 -4.04 15.60
CA GLN A 25 -27.23 -5.50 15.43
C GLN A 25 -26.83 -5.93 14.00
N GLN A 26 -25.99 -6.97 13.92
CA GLN A 26 -25.46 -7.68 12.73
C GLN A 26 -25.71 -7.04 11.35
N GLY A 27 -25.13 -5.86 11.12
CA GLY A 27 -24.95 -5.29 9.77
C GLY A 27 -26.15 -4.59 9.14
N TRP A 28 -27.12 -4.07 9.92
CA TRP A 28 -28.28 -3.32 9.37
C TRP A 28 -27.85 -2.10 8.55
N LEU A 29 -26.96 -1.25 9.10
CA LEU A 29 -26.42 -0.08 8.42
C LEU A 29 -25.79 -0.43 7.07
N ALA A 30 -24.93 -1.45 7.06
CA ALA A 30 -24.22 -1.86 5.86
C ALA A 30 -25.17 -2.45 4.81
N ARG A 31 -26.15 -3.27 5.20
CA ARG A 31 -27.13 -3.82 4.25
C ARG A 31 -28.02 -2.73 3.66
N ALA A 32 -28.53 -1.82 4.49
CA ALA A 32 -29.36 -0.71 4.04
C ALA A 32 -28.62 0.22 3.06
N ARG A 33 -27.33 0.52 3.30
CA ARG A 33 -26.55 1.37 2.37
C ARG A 33 -26.30 0.70 1.01
N LEU A 34 -26.07 -0.61 1.01
CA LEU A 34 -25.79 -1.37 -0.20
C LEU A 34 -27.03 -1.61 -1.07
N ASN A 35 -28.23 -1.52 -0.49
CA ASN A 35 -29.49 -1.63 -1.21
C ASN A 35 -29.89 -0.25 -1.79
N PRO A 36 -29.94 -0.08 -3.13
CA PRO A 36 -30.28 1.20 -3.75
C PRO A 36 -31.63 1.77 -3.32
N ALA A 37 -32.65 0.92 -3.12
CA ALA A 37 -33.98 1.36 -2.69
C ALA A 37 -34.01 1.89 -1.25
N ALA A 38 -33.13 1.35 -0.40
CA ALA A 38 -33.05 1.71 1.02
C ALA A 38 -32.07 2.86 1.30
N ALA A 39 -31.11 3.11 0.39
CA ALA A 39 -30.01 4.03 0.59
C ALA A 39 -30.45 5.49 0.83
N SER A 40 -31.54 5.94 0.18
CA SER A 40 -32.03 7.32 0.29
C SER A 40 -33.00 7.57 1.45
N THR A 41 -33.67 6.53 1.95
CA THR A 41 -34.79 6.69 2.90
C THR A 41 -34.54 6.01 4.25
N VAL A 42 -33.97 4.81 4.24
CA VAL A 42 -33.86 3.94 5.42
C VAL A 42 -32.48 4.04 6.04
N TYR A 43 -31.43 4.05 5.22
CA TYR A 43 -30.08 4.17 5.70
C TYR A 43 -29.84 5.45 6.54
N PRO A 44 -30.28 6.66 6.13
CA PRO A 44 -30.12 7.86 6.96
C PRO A 44 -30.84 7.76 8.31
N LEU A 45 -32.02 7.12 8.36
CA LEU A 45 -32.77 6.89 9.60
C LEU A 45 -31.99 6.00 10.56
N LEU A 46 -31.47 4.87 10.06
CA LEU A 46 -30.68 3.94 10.84
C LEU A 46 -29.38 4.59 11.34
N LEU A 47 -28.71 5.38 10.49
CA LEU A 47 -27.47 6.07 10.83
C LEU A 47 -27.69 7.08 11.96
N ASN A 48 -28.72 7.92 11.84
CA ASN A 48 -29.06 8.92 12.86
C ASN A 48 -29.45 8.28 14.19
N ALA A 49 -30.24 7.20 14.16
CA ALA A 49 -30.64 6.49 15.38
C ALA A 49 -29.43 5.83 16.07
N ALA A 50 -28.53 5.21 15.30
CA ALA A 50 -27.30 4.63 15.83
C ALA A 50 -26.37 5.69 16.45
N ALA A 51 -26.20 6.84 15.78
CA ALA A 51 -25.41 7.95 16.29
C ALA A 51 -25.97 8.56 17.57
N ALA A 52 -27.30 8.65 17.71
CA ALA A 52 -27.94 9.12 18.93
C ALA A 52 -27.66 8.20 20.13
N ASN A 53 -27.78 6.87 19.92
CA ASN A 53 -27.52 5.88 20.96
C ASN A 53 -26.04 5.85 21.38
N ALA A 54 -25.13 6.00 20.42
CA ALA A 54 -23.68 6.01 20.65
C ALA A 54 -23.22 7.04 21.70
N ARG A 55 -23.97 8.14 21.90
CA ARG A 55 -23.65 9.18 22.89
C ARG A 55 -23.83 8.74 24.34
N SER A 56 -24.46 7.58 24.59
CA SER A 56 -24.81 7.13 25.93
C SER A 56 -23.66 6.42 26.68
N SER A 57 -22.67 5.85 25.98
CA SER A 57 -21.47 5.29 26.60
C SER A 57 -20.28 5.14 25.63
N PRO A 58 -19.03 5.12 26.15
CA PRO A 58 -17.84 4.89 25.31
C PRO A 58 -17.87 3.56 24.54
N GLU A 59 -18.41 2.50 25.16
CA GLU A 59 -18.53 1.19 24.51
C GLU A 59 -19.48 1.24 23.31
N GLN A 60 -20.62 1.94 23.44
CA GLN A 60 -21.55 2.11 22.34
C GLN A 60 -20.98 3.01 21.23
N ALA A 61 -20.22 4.05 21.59
CA ALA A 61 -19.49 4.86 20.62
C ALA A 61 -18.48 4.03 19.81
N GLY A 62 -17.73 3.13 20.47
CA GLY A 62 -16.82 2.21 19.80
C GLY A 62 -17.53 1.27 18.83
N ARG A 63 -18.60 0.60 19.28
CA ARG A 63 -19.40 -0.29 18.42
C ARG A 63 -20.02 0.44 17.22
N PHE A 64 -20.47 1.68 17.42
CA PHE A 64 -20.98 2.51 16.33
C PHE A 64 -19.88 2.83 15.31
N SER A 65 -18.71 3.29 15.79
CA SER A 65 -17.52 3.56 14.96
C SER A 65 -17.15 2.33 14.11
N ASP A 66 -17.15 1.13 14.68
CA ASP A 66 -16.86 -0.12 13.95
C ASP A 66 -17.85 -0.38 12.81
N GLN A 67 -19.14 -0.12 13.04
CA GLN A 67 -20.18 -0.37 12.04
C GLN A 67 -20.12 0.59 10.88
N ILE A 68 -19.94 1.88 11.16
CA ILE A 68 -19.79 2.88 10.10
C ILE A 68 -18.45 2.72 9.38
N THR A 69 -17.40 2.22 10.05
CA THR A 69 -16.13 1.81 9.40
C THR A 69 -16.34 0.65 8.42
N MET A 70 -17.15 -0.35 8.77
CA MET A 70 -17.51 -1.42 7.84
C MET A 70 -18.30 -0.89 6.63
N VAL A 71 -19.22 0.07 6.83
CA VAL A 71 -19.95 0.71 5.72
C VAL A 71 -18.99 1.49 4.83
N LEU A 72 -18.09 2.28 5.43
CA LEU A 72 -17.03 3.02 4.74
C LEU A 72 -16.17 2.08 3.88
N GLY A 73 -15.74 0.94 4.42
CA GLY A 73 -14.95 -0.03 3.65
C GLY A 73 -15.66 -0.56 2.41
N LYS A 74 -16.98 -0.79 2.50
CA LYS A 74 -17.78 -1.20 1.34
C LYS A 74 -17.91 -0.10 0.29
N LEU A 75 -17.97 1.17 0.70
CA LEU A 75 -17.98 2.30 -0.24
C LEU A 75 -16.64 2.45 -0.93
N LEU A 76 -15.54 2.45 -0.16
CA LEU A 76 -14.19 2.52 -0.69
C LEU A 76 -13.92 1.37 -1.67
N ASN A 77 -14.38 0.15 -1.37
CA ASN A 77 -14.22 -1.00 -2.26
C ASN A 77 -14.82 -0.84 -3.66
N ARG A 78 -15.67 0.17 -3.90
CA ARG A 78 -16.25 0.47 -5.23
C ARG A 78 -15.42 1.46 -6.06
N CYS A 79 -14.25 1.89 -5.56
CA CYS A 79 -13.43 2.94 -6.17
C CYS A 79 -14.24 4.23 -6.43
N PRO A 80 -14.70 4.94 -5.38
CA PRO A 80 -15.59 6.09 -5.53
C PRO A 80 -14.95 7.21 -6.35
N THR A 81 -15.64 7.65 -7.41
CA THR A 81 -15.21 8.71 -8.33
C THR A 81 -16.12 9.94 -8.31
N ASP A 82 -17.37 9.80 -7.88
CA ASP A 82 -18.34 10.90 -7.89
C ASP A 82 -18.41 11.66 -6.55
N LEU A 83 -18.92 12.89 -6.61
CA LEU A 83 -19.05 13.77 -5.46
C LEU A 83 -20.03 13.24 -4.39
N ALA A 84 -21.03 12.44 -4.79
CA ALA A 84 -22.05 11.95 -3.87
C ALA A 84 -21.47 10.89 -2.92
N ASP A 85 -20.67 9.98 -3.45
CA ASP A 85 -19.95 8.98 -2.66
C ASP A 85 -18.95 9.65 -1.71
N TRP A 86 -18.20 10.66 -2.17
CA TRP A 86 -17.28 11.40 -1.30
C TRP A 86 -17.99 12.17 -0.19
N LYS A 87 -19.13 12.80 -0.47
CA LYS A 87 -19.96 13.45 0.57
C LYS A 87 -20.44 12.45 1.63
N GLU A 88 -20.74 11.22 1.24
CA GLU A 88 -21.12 10.16 2.17
C GLU A 88 -19.93 9.69 3.01
N ILE A 89 -18.78 9.49 2.37
CA ILE A 89 -17.53 9.13 3.05
C ILE A 89 -17.17 10.18 4.09
N ASP A 90 -17.20 11.46 3.71
CA ASP A 90 -16.89 12.57 4.60
C ASP A 90 -17.85 12.59 5.81
N ARG A 91 -19.15 12.41 5.59
CA ARG A 91 -20.15 12.29 6.67
C ARG A 91 -19.85 11.12 7.61
N LEU A 92 -19.48 9.95 7.08
CA LEU A 92 -19.17 8.79 7.91
C LEU A 92 -17.92 9.05 8.76
N VAL A 93 -16.89 9.68 8.19
CA VAL A 93 -15.66 10.04 8.91
C VAL A 93 -15.97 11.06 10.00
N GLU A 94 -16.76 12.10 9.72
CA GLU A 94 -17.23 13.09 10.71
C GLU A 94 -18.00 12.44 11.87
N GLN A 95 -18.73 11.35 11.61
CA GLN A 95 -19.45 10.58 12.63
C GLN A 95 -18.58 9.56 13.36
N GLY A 96 -17.28 9.49 13.05
CA GLY A 96 -16.30 8.65 13.75
C GLY A 96 -15.91 7.37 13.02
N ALA A 97 -16.19 7.23 11.72
CA ALA A 97 -15.67 6.11 10.92
C ALA A 97 -14.15 6.22 10.80
N ARG A 98 -13.45 5.10 10.96
CA ARG A 98 -11.99 5.03 10.96
C ARG A 98 -11.52 4.65 9.57
N VAL A 99 -11.10 5.63 8.77
CA VAL A 99 -10.53 5.39 7.42
C VAL A 99 -9.40 4.36 7.49
N ARG A 100 -8.47 4.52 8.44
CA ARG A 100 -7.36 3.57 8.62
C ARG A 100 -7.85 2.16 8.98
N GLY A 101 -8.88 2.07 9.82
CA GLY A 101 -9.49 0.84 10.29
C GLY A 101 -10.10 -0.01 9.17
N VAL A 102 -10.49 0.59 8.05
CA VAL A 102 -10.93 -0.14 6.85
C VAL A 102 -9.84 -1.09 6.35
N PHE A 103 -8.58 -0.67 6.46
CA PHE A 103 -7.44 -1.36 5.90
C PHE A 103 -6.66 -2.20 6.92
N ASP A 104 -7.13 -2.26 8.17
CA ASP A 104 -6.53 -3.04 9.27
C ASP A 104 -6.95 -4.52 9.21
N ASN A 105 -6.73 -5.18 8.06
CA ASN A 105 -6.92 -6.62 7.95
C ASN A 105 -5.58 -7.36 7.98
N GLN A 106 -5.50 -8.41 8.81
CA GLN A 106 -4.31 -9.28 8.93
C GLN A 106 -4.18 -10.30 7.80
N ALA A 107 -5.16 -10.41 6.90
CA ALA A 107 -5.10 -11.23 5.69
C ALA A 107 -4.79 -10.37 4.44
N PHE A 108 -4.03 -10.91 3.47
CA PHE A 108 -3.77 -10.31 2.16
C PHE A 108 -5.07 -10.32 1.35
N SER A 109 -6.00 -9.46 1.72
CA SER A 109 -7.34 -9.36 1.15
C SER A 109 -7.47 -8.08 0.35
N GLU A 110 -8.54 -7.99 -0.45
CA GLU A 110 -8.92 -6.80 -1.22
C GLU A 110 -9.02 -5.50 -0.38
N THR A 111 -9.01 -5.63 0.95
CA THR A 111 -9.04 -4.53 1.90
C THR A 111 -7.66 -4.05 2.33
N ASN A 112 -6.55 -4.50 1.74
CA ASN A 112 -5.23 -3.94 2.02
C ASN A 112 -5.07 -2.54 1.38
N LEU A 113 -4.47 -1.58 2.09
CA LEU A 113 -4.34 -0.21 1.58
C LEU A 113 -3.51 -0.11 0.29
N ALA A 114 -2.44 -0.90 0.17
CA ALA A 114 -1.63 -0.93 -1.05
C ALA A 114 -2.41 -1.51 -2.23
N VAL A 115 -3.17 -2.59 -2.00
CA VAL A 115 -4.08 -3.16 -3.02
C VAL A 115 -5.15 -2.16 -3.43
N TYR A 116 -5.70 -1.41 -2.47
CA TYR A 116 -6.63 -0.32 -2.75
C TYR A 116 -5.99 0.80 -3.59
N ALA A 117 -4.76 1.20 -3.28
CA ALA A 117 -4.03 2.22 -4.04
C ALA A 117 -3.71 1.78 -5.48
N LEU A 118 -3.50 0.47 -5.72
CA LEU A 118 -3.29 -0.09 -7.05
C LEU A 118 -4.59 -0.13 -7.86
N ARG A 119 -5.68 -0.59 -7.23
CA ARG A 119 -6.99 -0.77 -7.88
C ARG A 119 -7.79 0.53 -8.05
N CYS A 120 -7.69 1.44 -7.09
CA CYS A 120 -8.48 2.67 -7.00
C CYS A 120 -7.58 3.91 -6.80
N PRO A 121 -6.70 4.27 -7.76
CA PRO A 121 -5.69 5.32 -7.56
C PRO A 121 -6.28 6.70 -7.23
N ASP A 122 -7.34 7.12 -7.93
CA ASP A 122 -8.01 8.40 -7.66
C ASP A 122 -8.63 8.44 -6.26
N GLY A 123 -9.24 7.32 -5.85
CA GLY A 123 -9.85 7.21 -4.55
C GLY A 123 -8.81 7.22 -3.42
N PHE A 124 -7.68 6.56 -3.64
CA PHE A 124 -6.55 6.63 -2.73
C PHE A 124 -5.96 8.04 -2.64
N GLN A 125 -5.80 8.75 -3.76
CA GLN A 125 -5.34 10.14 -3.76
C GLN A 125 -6.29 11.07 -2.99
N ALA A 126 -7.61 10.88 -3.14
CA ALA A 126 -8.61 11.61 -2.37
C ALA A 126 -8.54 11.31 -0.86
N LEU A 127 -8.18 10.09 -0.45
CA LEU A 127 -7.90 9.76 0.95
C LEU A 127 -6.60 10.42 1.46
N LEU A 128 -5.55 10.47 0.65
CA LEU A 128 -4.31 11.19 1.00
C LEU A 128 -4.58 12.67 1.27
N GLN A 129 -5.36 13.33 0.41
CA GLN A 129 -5.77 14.73 0.59
C GLN A 129 -6.57 14.95 1.89
N ARG A 130 -7.20 13.90 2.40
CA ARG A 130 -7.97 13.89 3.67
C ARG A 130 -7.12 13.46 4.88
N GLY A 131 -5.80 13.36 4.73
CA GLY A 131 -4.88 13.08 5.84
C GLY A 131 -4.78 11.60 6.22
N LEU A 132 -5.01 10.68 5.26
CA LEU A 132 -4.74 9.26 5.49
C LEU A 132 -3.27 9.04 5.92
N PRO A 133 -3.01 8.46 7.11
CA PRO A 133 -1.63 8.25 7.57
C PRO A 133 -0.96 7.11 6.81
N LEU A 134 0.28 7.34 6.36
CA LEU A 134 1.09 6.37 5.61
C LEU A 134 2.17 5.67 6.43
N ASP A 135 2.40 6.10 7.67
CA ASP A 135 3.58 5.66 8.45
C ASP A 135 3.25 4.47 9.34
N ALA A 136 1.97 4.11 9.40
CA ALA A 136 1.51 2.96 10.12
C ALA A 136 2.08 1.69 9.49
N ASN A 137 2.74 0.88 10.30
CA ASN A 137 3.18 -0.44 9.91
C ASN A 137 1.98 -1.39 9.78
N TYR A 138 1.96 -2.19 8.72
CA TYR A 138 0.97 -3.22 8.45
C TYR A 138 1.57 -4.60 8.69
N PRO A 139 0.85 -5.51 9.39
CA PRO A 139 1.30 -6.88 9.55
C PRO A 139 1.21 -7.63 8.21
N TYR A 140 2.32 -8.26 7.81
CA TYR A 140 2.32 -9.14 6.64
C TYR A 140 1.83 -10.55 7.02
N PRO A 141 0.79 -11.10 6.37
CA PRO A 141 0.13 -12.35 6.79
C PRO A 141 1.08 -13.56 6.78
N ASP A 142 1.88 -13.71 5.72
CA ASP A 142 2.75 -14.88 5.54
C ASP A 142 3.96 -14.92 6.47
N TYR A 143 4.25 -13.83 7.18
CA TYR A 143 5.38 -13.73 8.12
C TYR A 143 4.96 -13.83 9.58
N ALA A 144 3.88 -14.57 9.89
CA ALA A 144 3.40 -14.85 11.25
C ALA A 144 3.39 -13.59 12.15
N GLY A 145 2.97 -12.44 11.59
CA GLY A 145 2.91 -11.14 12.29
C GLY A 145 4.25 -10.48 12.65
N LYS A 146 5.39 -11.02 12.21
CA LYS A 146 6.73 -10.47 12.52
C LYS A 146 7.23 -9.44 11.51
N ARG A 147 6.76 -9.48 10.27
CA ARG A 147 7.09 -8.47 9.26
C ARG A 147 6.08 -7.35 9.32
N GLN A 148 6.62 -6.15 9.48
CA GLN A 148 5.89 -4.89 9.52
C GLN A 148 6.38 -4.05 8.34
N ASP A 149 5.47 -3.82 7.38
CA ASP A 149 5.75 -3.04 6.16
C ASP A 149 4.92 -1.76 6.15
N THR A 150 5.40 -0.73 5.46
CA THR A 150 4.57 0.43 5.14
C THR A 150 3.69 0.17 3.92
N PRO A 151 2.59 0.95 3.76
CA PRO A 151 1.82 1.01 2.52
C PRO A 151 2.70 1.19 1.27
N LEU A 152 3.75 2.03 1.36
CA LEU A 152 4.67 2.24 0.25
C LEU A 152 5.36 0.94 -0.16
N LEU A 153 5.99 0.26 0.80
CA LEU A 153 6.72 -0.96 0.49
C LEU A 153 5.77 -2.02 -0.05
N MET A 154 4.59 -2.18 0.56
CA MET A 154 3.56 -3.07 0.01
C MET A 154 3.18 -2.67 -1.42
N TYR A 155 2.90 -1.40 -1.68
CA TYR A 155 2.51 -0.88 -3.00
C TYR A 155 3.54 -1.20 -4.08
N VAL A 156 4.84 -1.09 -3.78
CA VAL A 156 5.91 -1.40 -4.73
C VAL A 156 6.14 -2.92 -4.88
N THR A 157 5.81 -3.73 -3.86
CA THR A 157 6.07 -5.18 -3.85
C THR A 157 4.92 -6.04 -4.37
N VAL A 158 3.69 -5.53 -4.33
CA VAL A 158 2.50 -6.28 -4.73
C VAL A 158 2.52 -6.42 -6.26
N LEU A 159 2.97 -7.57 -6.74
CA LEU A 159 2.96 -7.95 -8.16
C LEU A 159 1.58 -8.49 -8.54
N LEU A 160 0.57 -7.62 -8.54
CA LEU A 160 -0.70 -7.96 -9.19
C LEU A 160 -0.53 -7.67 -10.68
N GLU A 161 -0.52 -8.71 -11.51
CA GLU A 161 -0.32 -8.60 -12.96
C GLU A 161 -1.32 -7.62 -13.61
N ASP A 162 -2.52 -7.50 -13.04
CA ASP A 162 -3.59 -6.62 -13.55
C ASP A 162 -3.46 -5.14 -13.12
N TYR A 163 -2.65 -4.84 -12.11
CA TYR A 163 -2.56 -3.49 -11.52
C TYR A 163 -1.11 -3.14 -11.15
N PRO A 164 -0.27 -2.72 -12.12
CA PRO A 164 1.09 -2.32 -11.83
C PRO A 164 1.14 -0.99 -11.04
N PRO A 165 2.18 -0.76 -10.21
CA PRO A 165 2.36 0.49 -9.50
C PRO A 165 2.40 1.69 -10.45
N GLN A 166 1.65 2.73 -10.12
CA GLN A 166 1.51 3.95 -10.92
C GLN A 166 2.46 5.04 -10.40
N PRO A 167 3.28 5.67 -11.25
CA PRO A 167 4.21 6.74 -10.85
C PRO A 167 3.54 7.93 -10.16
N SER A 168 2.33 8.31 -10.60
CA SER A 168 1.57 9.43 -10.02
C SER A 168 1.14 9.16 -8.59
N THR A 169 0.57 7.98 -8.33
CA THR A 169 0.17 7.52 -7.00
C THR A 169 1.38 7.42 -6.09
N LEU A 170 2.47 6.83 -6.56
CA LEU A 170 3.72 6.72 -5.83
C LEU A 170 4.28 8.10 -5.44
N LYS A 171 4.30 9.04 -6.39
CA LYS A 171 4.72 10.42 -6.15
C LYS A 171 3.83 11.10 -5.10
N ALA A 172 2.53 10.87 -5.13
CA ALA A 172 1.60 11.41 -4.13
C ALA A 172 1.90 10.84 -2.73
N MET A 173 2.13 9.53 -2.61
CA MET A 173 2.53 8.90 -1.34
C MET A 173 3.80 9.52 -0.79
N LEU A 174 4.85 9.61 -1.61
CA LEU A 174 6.16 10.12 -1.21
C LEU A 174 6.17 11.62 -0.90
N THR A 175 5.29 12.41 -1.54
CA THR A 175 5.14 13.84 -1.24
C THR A 175 4.53 14.05 0.14
N GLN A 176 3.56 13.22 0.53
CA GLN A 176 2.94 13.29 1.85
C GLN A 176 3.85 12.70 2.93
N HIS A 177 4.52 11.59 2.62
CA HIS A 177 5.49 10.98 3.51
C HIS A 177 6.63 10.32 2.74
N ASN A 178 7.82 10.91 2.83
CA ASN A 178 8.98 10.40 2.13
C ASN A 178 9.67 9.27 2.91
N ASN A 179 9.29 8.03 2.59
CA ASN A 179 9.93 6.80 3.06
C ASN A 179 10.58 5.99 1.92
N ALA A 180 11.07 6.66 0.87
CA ALA A 180 11.71 6.01 -0.28
C ALA A 180 12.89 5.07 0.11
N ASN A 181 13.53 5.33 1.24
CA ASN A 181 14.68 4.58 1.78
C ASN A 181 14.31 3.55 2.86
N MET A 182 13.03 3.37 3.18
CA MET A 182 12.64 2.49 4.27
C MET A 182 13.05 1.04 4.00
N ARG A 183 13.45 0.32 5.05
CA ARG A 183 13.62 -1.13 5.02
C ARG A 183 12.73 -1.76 6.08
N PRO A 184 12.02 -2.85 5.77
CA PRO A 184 11.12 -3.47 6.72
C PRO A 184 11.89 -4.06 7.89
N ALA A 185 11.41 -3.85 9.12
CA ALA A 185 12.06 -4.39 10.31
C ALA A 185 11.54 -5.81 10.58
N CYS A 186 12.28 -6.84 10.17
CA CYS A 186 12.00 -8.21 10.63
C CYS A 186 13.21 -9.15 10.64
N LYS A 187 13.23 -10.05 11.62
CA LYS A 187 14.29 -11.05 11.79
C LYS A 187 14.14 -12.15 10.73
N GLY A 188 15.17 -12.31 9.88
CA GLY A 188 15.23 -13.36 8.86
C GLY A 188 14.62 -12.99 7.50
N CYS A 189 14.06 -11.78 7.36
CA CYS A 189 13.56 -11.29 6.08
C CYS A 189 14.71 -10.77 5.19
N ASN A 190 14.46 -10.73 3.88
CA ASN A 190 15.27 -9.91 2.99
C ASN A 190 14.85 -8.45 3.21
N LEU A 191 15.73 -7.66 3.86
CA LEU A 191 15.51 -6.24 4.23
C LEU A 191 15.59 -5.32 3.00
N LEU A 192 14.91 -5.68 1.91
CA LEU A 192 14.97 -4.94 0.65
C LEU A 192 14.27 -3.58 0.81
N SER A 193 14.88 -2.52 0.27
CA SER A 193 14.25 -1.22 0.17
C SER A 193 13.21 -1.17 -0.96
N PRO A 194 12.30 -0.16 -1.00
CA PRO A 194 11.43 0.08 -2.14
C PRO A 194 12.19 0.12 -3.48
N LEU A 195 13.37 0.76 -3.51
CA LEU A 195 14.19 0.83 -4.72
C LEU A 195 14.67 -0.56 -5.15
N GLU A 196 15.15 -1.41 -4.23
CA GLU A 196 15.58 -2.77 -4.56
C GLU A 196 14.43 -3.63 -5.11
N MET A 197 13.22 -3.46 -4.58
CA MET A 197 12.02 -4.15 -5.06
C MET A 197 11.64 -3.70 -6.49
N ALA A 198 11.61 -2.39 -6.72
CA ALA A 198 11.32 -1.83 -8.05
C ALA A 198 12.36 -2.26 -9.10
N LEU A 199 13.64 -2.30 -8.72
CA LEU A 199 14.72 -2.78 -9.59
C LEU A 199 14.60 -4.27 -9.91
N GLN A 200 14.21 -5.09 -8.93
CA GLN A 200 13.97 -6.51 -9.14
C GLN A 200 12.76 -6.76 -10.05
N ALA A 201 11.72 -5.95 -9.95
CA ALA A 201 10.53 -6.00 -10.80
C ALA A 201 10.73 -5.37 -12.19
N GLY A 202 11.79 -4.58 -12.40
CA GLY A 202 12.08 -3.89 -13.66
C GLY A 202 11.21 -2.66 -13.94
N HIS A 203 10.56 -2.08 -12.91
CA HIS A 203 9.66 -0.92 -13.07
C HIS A 203 10.45 0.38 -13.16
N VAL A 204 10.91 0.74 -14.37
CA VAL A 204 11.80 1.90 -14.63
C VAL A 204 11.20 3.23 -14.17
N ASP A 205 9.92 3.43 -14.36
CA ASP A 205 9.16 4.62 -13.97
C ASP A 205 9.06 4.77 -12.45
N VAL A 206 8.76 3.68 -11.73
CA VAL A 206 8.81 3.60 -10.27
C VAL A 206 10.21 3.90 -9.75
N VAL A 207 11.25 3.33 -10.37
CA VAL A 207 12.66 3.60 -10.04
C VAL A 207 12.97 5.09 -10.17
N LYS A 208 12.58 5.73 -11.28
CA LYS A 208 12.79 7.18 -11.49
C LYS A 208 12.17 8.00 -10.37
N VAL A 209 10.93 7.69 -9.98
CA VAL A 209 10.25 8.40 -8.88
C VAL A 209 10.97 8.18 -7.55
N LEU A 210 11.36 6.95 -7.21
CA LEU A 210 12.05 6.69 -5.93
C LEU A 210 13.40 7.43 -5.85
N LEU A 211 14.15 7.48 -6.95
CA LEU A 211 15.40 8.25 -7.05
C LEU A 211 15.16 9.75 -6.88
N ASP A 212 14.09 10.30 -7.47
CA ASP A 212 13.71 11.72 -7.32
C ASP A 212 13.37 12.09 -5.88
N PHE A 213 12.93 11.12 -5.07
CA PHE A 213 12.65 11.30 -3.64
C PHE A 213 13.81 10.85 -2.73
N GLY A 214 15.02 10.71 -3.29
CA GLY A 214 16.25 10.52 -2.52
C GLY A 214 16.60 9.07 -2.22
N ALA A 215 16.01 8.10 -2.92
CA ALA A 215 16.51 6.72 -2.88
C ALA A 215 17.94 6.64 -3.43
N ASP A 216 18.84 5.94 -2.74
CA ASP A 216 20.23 5.78 -3.18
C ASP A 216 20.45 4.42 -3.88
N PRO A 217 20.79 4.39 -5.18
CA PRO A 217 21.13 3.14 -5.86
C PRO A 217 22.42 2.50 -5.35
N ASN A 218 23.25 3.23 -4.60
CA ASN A 218 24.49 2.74 -4.00
C ASN A 218 24.29 2.18 -2.59
N ASP A 219 23.09 2.34 -1.99
CA ASP A 219 22.85 1.90 -0.63
C ASP A 219 23.04 0.39 -0.50
N PRO A 220 23.96 -0.08 0.36
CA PRO A 220 24.28 -1.49 0.45
C PRO A 220 23.20 -2.24 1.23
N ASN A 221 22.89 -3.46 0.78
CA ASN A 221 22.10 -4.42 1.53
C ASN A 221 22.95 -5.13 2.60
N LYS A 222 22.37 -6.13 3.28
CA LYS A 222 23.03 -6.90 4.35
C LYS A 222 24.32 -7.61 3.92
N ASP A 223 24.47 -7.90 2.62
CA ASP A 223 25.65 -8.56 2.05
C ASP A 223 26.69 -7.54 1.54
N GLY A 224 26.45 -6.24 1.74
CA GLY A 224 27.31 -5.15 1.26
C GLY A 224 27.12 -4.81 -0.21
N ARG A 225 26.11 -5.38 -0.88
CA ARG A 225 25.86 -5.18 -2.30
C ARG A 225 24.98 -3.94 -2.51
N PRO A 226 25.35 -2.99 -3.38
CA PRO A 226 24.53 -1.82 -3.67
C PRO A 226 23.23 -2.24 -4.38
N ALA A 227 22.17 -1.44 -4.25
CA ALA A 227 20.87 -1.73 -4.86
C ALA A 227 20.96 -1.95 -6.39
N PHE A 228 21.83 -1.19 -7.09
CA PHE A 228 21.99 -1.33 -8.54
C PHE A 228 22.49 -2.70 -9.01
N ILE A 229 22.98 -3.57 -8.11
CA ILE A 229 23.36 -4.96 -8.46
C ILE A 229 22.20 -5.72 -9.13
N ARG A 230 20.94 -5.35 -8.83
CA ARG A 230 19.74 -5.94 -9.43
C ARG A 230 19.70 -5.74 -10.96
N ALA A 231 20.17 -4.61 -11.47
CA ALA A 231 20.29 -4.36 -12.90
C ALA A 231 21.38 -5.23 -13.56
N LEU A 232 22.38 -5.69 -12.79
CA LEU A 232 23.36 -6.66 -13.29
C LEU A 232 22.74 -8.05 -13.42
N VAL A 233 21.92 -8.47 -12.45
CA VAL A 233 21.21 -9.76 -12.49
C VAL A 233 20.28 -9.84 -13.70
N SER A 234 19.61 -8.75 -14.07
CA SER A 234 18.76 -8.67 -15.26
C SER A 234 19.49 -8.22 -16.53
N ASN A 235 20.81 -7.99 -16.45
CA ASN A 235 21.63 -7.48 -17.56
C ASN A 235 21.04 -6.23 -18.25
N ASN A 236 20.46 -5.34 -17.45
CA ASN A 236 19.68 -4.20 -17.92
C ASN A 236 20.50 -2.90 -17.87
N VAL A 237 21.11 -2.55 -19.00
CA VAL A 237 21.93 -1.32 -19.15
C VAL A 237 21.09 -0.06 -19.04
N GLU A 238 19.88 -0.03 -19.60
CA GLU A 238 19.00 1.13 -19.51
C GLU A 238 18.72 1.49 -18.05
N MET A 239 18.46 0.49 -17.20
CA MET A 239 18.24 0.71 -15.77
C MET A 239 19.50 1.26 -15.08
N LEU A 240 20.70 0.80 -15.46
CA LEU A 240 21.96 1.35 -14.96
C LEU A 240 22.11 2.83 -15.35
N GLU A 241 21.81 3.17 -16.59
CA GLU A 241 21.86 4.55 -17.11
C GLU A 241 20.85 5.46 -16.40
N VAL A 242 19.61 4.99 -16.19
CA VAL A 242 18.58 5.71 -15.44
C VAL A 242 19.03 6.02 -14.02
N MET A 243 19.57 5.03 -13.30
CA MET A 243 20.07 5.26 -11.95
C MET A 243 21.28 6.21 -11.95
N ASN A 244 22.25 5.98 -12.84
CA ASN A 244 23.49 6.77 -12.94
C ASN A 244 23.23 8.24 -13.27
N ALA A 245 22.21 8.52 -14.09
CA ALA A 245 21.79 9.88 -14.44
C ALA A 245 21.18 10.65 -13.26
N LYS A 246 20.53 9.96 -12.32
CA LYS A 246 19.97 10.57 -11.11
C LYS A 246 21.02 10.70 -10.01
N ARG A 247 21.86 9.68 -9.85
CA ARG A 247 22.94 9.64 -8.88
C ARG A 247 24.06 8.75 -9.40
N LYS A 248 25.28 9.30 -9.47
CA LYS A 248 26.45 8.57 -9.97
C LYS A 248 26.60 7.24 -9.24
N LEU A 249 26.67 6.15 -10.00
CA LEU A 249 26.87 4.82 -9.44
C LEU A 249 28.34 4.64 -9.03
N ASP A 250 28.54 4.11 -7.82
CA ASP A 250 29.84 3.64 -7.36
C ASP A 250 30.15 2.27 -7.98
N VAL A 251 30.62 2.29 -9.22
CA VAL A 251 30.89 1.08 -10.01
C VAL A 251 32.04 0.23 -9.46
N ASN A 252 32.85 0.79 -8.55
CA ASN A 252 33.98 0.12 -7.90
C ASN A 252 33.63 -0.43 -6.51
N ARG A 253 32.35 -0.37 -6.11
CA ARG A 253 31.87 -0.97 -4.86
C ARG A 253 32.16 -2.47 -4.85
N VAL A 254 32.63 -2.95 -3.70
CA VAL A 254 32.78 -4.38 -3.41
C VAL A 254 31.80 -4.80 -2.32
N ASP A 255 31.30 -6.03 -2.42
CA ASP A 255 30.46 -6.62 -1.37
C ASP A 255 31.30 -7.09 -0.16
N LYS A 256 30.67 -7.65 0.87
CA LYS A 256 31.37 -8.14 2.07
C LYS A 256 32.39 -9.26 1.81
N LYS A 257 32.32 -9.93 0.65
CA LYS A 257 33.29 -10.94 0.22
C LYS A 257 34.38 -10.33 -0.67
N SER A 258 34.47 -9.00 -0.74
CA SER A 258 35.40 -8.28 -1.62
C SER A 258 35.20 -8.57 -3.11
N ILE A 259 33.98 -8.93 -3.51
CA ILE A 259 33.61 -9.13 -4.92
C ILE A 259 33.10 -7.79 -5.47
N SER A 260 33.79 -7.26 -6.48
CA SER A 260 33.40 -6.04 -7.19
C SER A 260 32.13 -6.21 -8.02
N MET A 261 31.47 -5.10 -8.37
CA MET A 261 30.28 -5.15 -9.22
C MET A 261 30.58 -5.63 -10.65
N LEU A 262 31.76 -5.31 -11.20
CA LEU A 262 32.19 -5.86 -12.49
C LEU A 262 32.43 -7.37 -12.41
N ALA A 263 33.07 -7.87 -11.34
CA ALA A 263 33.21 -9.31 -11.12
C ALA A 263 31.84 -9.99 -11.01
N TRP A 264 30.88 -9.39 -10.28
CA TRP A 264 29.50 -9.90 -10.23
C TRP A 264 28.85 -9.97 -11.61
N ALA A 265 28.95 -8.93 -12.43
CA ALA A 265 28.39 -8.92 -13.78
C ALA A 265 28.98 -10.04 -14.65
N ASN A 266 30.29 -10.25 -14.59
CA ASN A 266 30.97 -11.35 -15.30
C ASN A 266 30.46 -12.72 -14.83
N CYS A 267 30.35 -12.94 -13.52
CA CYS A 267 29.85 -14.20 -12.97
C CYS A 267 28.42 -14.54 -13.42
N LEU A 268 27.57 -13.52 -13.46
CA LEU A 268 26.16 -13.62 -13.84
C LEU A 268 26.01 -13.80 -15.36
N GLY A 269 27.07 -13.61 -16.14
CA GLY A 269 27.02 -13.62 -17.60
C GLY A 269 26.35 -12.37 -18.19
N ALA A 270 26.24 -11.29 -17.42
CA ALA A 270 25.61 -10.03 -17.80
C ALA A 270 26.56 -9.19 -18.68
N LYS A 271 26.73 -9.60 -19.94
CA LYS A 271 27.76 -9.08 -20.86
C LYS A 271 27.63 -7.58 -21.09
N GLU A 272 26.42 -7.11 -21.34
CA GLU A 272 26.10 -5.72 -21.66
C GLU A 272 26.31 -4.84 -20.43
N ALA A 273 25.84 -5.29 -19.26
CA ALA A 273 26.08 -4.62 -17.99
C ALA A 273 27.57 -4.59 -17.62
N ALA A 274 28.31 -5.68 -17.84
CA ALA A 274 29.77 -5.73 -17.61
C ALA A 274 30.51 -4.76 -18.53
N ALA A 275 30.15 -4.70 -19.82
CA ALA A 275 30.71 -3.74 -20.77
C ALA A 275 30.39 -2.29 -20.38
N TRP A 276 29.18 -2.02 -19.89
CA TRP A 276 28.82 -0.71 -19.36
C TRP A 276 29.67 -0.34 -18.14
N LEU A 277 29.78 -1.23 -17.14
CA LEU A 277 30.61 -1.01 -15.95
C LEU A 277 32.07 -0.74 -16.31
N ALA A 278 32.65 -1.51 -17.23
CA ALA A 278 34.02 -1.31 -17.68
C ALA A 278 34.21 0.08 -18.34
N ARG A 279 33.24 0.54 -19.15
CA ARG A 279 33.26 1.90 -19.73
C ARG A 279 33.18 2.99 -18.67
N GLU A 280 32.42 2.76 -17.60
CA GLU A 280 32.32 3.68 -16.46
C GLU A 280 33.54 3.62 -15.52
N GLY A 281 34.56 2.81 -15.83
CA GLY A 281 35.81 2.72 -15.07
C GLY A 281 35.79 1.71 -13.91
N ALA A 282 34.93 0.69 -13.99
CA ALA A 282 34.90 -0.39 -13.00
C ALA A 282 36.11 -1.32 -13.14
N VAL A 283 36.67 -1.74 -12.01
CA VAL A 283 37.77 -2.71 -11.91
C VAL A 283 37.22 -4.06 -11.45
N SER A 284 37.59 -5.14 -12.14
CA SER A 284 37.22 -6.49 -11.71
C SER A 284 38.13 -6.96 -10.58
N GLN A 285 37.52 -7.23 -9.43
CA GLN A 285 38.16 -7.80 -8.25
C GLN A 285 37.27 -8.91 -7.65
N GLY A 286 37.90 -10.00 -7.21
CA GLY A 286 37.24 -11.06 -6.46
C GLY A 286 36.43 -12.05 -7.30
N GLU A 287 36.59 -12.06 -8.63
CA GLU A 287 35.82 -12.93 -9.54
C GLU A 287 35.96 -14.43 -9.22
N ALA A 288 37.14 -14.88 -8.79
CA ALA A 288 37.36 -16.26 -8.38
C ALA A 288 36.59 -16.67 -7.10
N LEU A 289 36.14 -15.71 -6.28
CA LEU A 289 35.36 -15.94 -5.06
C LEU A 289 33.86 -16.12 -5.34
N CYS A 290 33.48 -15.94 -6.59
CA CYS A 290 32.12 -15.97 -7.04
C CYS A 290 31.63 -17.41 -7.18
N GLN A 291 30.85 -17.85 -6.20
CA GLN A 291 30.17 -19.14 -6.28
C GLN A 291 28.94 -18.98 -7.17
N LYS A 292 28.95 -19.59 -8.36
CA LYS A 292 27.72 -19.80 -9.14
C LYS A 292 26.73 -20.56 -8.25
N ARG A 293 25.64 -19.90 -7.87
CA ARG A 293 24.50 -20.58 -7.23
C ARG A 293 23.44 -20.83 -8.28
#